data_AF-A0AA44VRY2-F1
#
_entry.id   AF-A0AA44VRY2-F1
#
_cell.length_a   1.000
_cell.length_b   1.000
_cell.length_c   1.000
_cell.angle_alpha   90.00
_cell.angle_beta   90.00
_cell.angle_gamma   90.00
#
_symmetry.space_group_name_H-M   'P 1'
#
loop_
_entity.id
_entity.type
_entity.pdbx_description
1 polymer ?
#
loop_
_entity_poly.entity_id
_entity_poly.type
_entity_poly.pdbx_seq_one_letter_code
_entity_poly.pdbx_strand_id
1 'polypeptide(L)'
;MGYRENLLNAIEGEHDHPLNCGVPMQIHHLLSKKGAIESGNKSILESYGYDINEIGNLVALPSTFAGACHLEVQLHRGNHTSFSSCDDDDEHGESYHDYVQKLMVKALKKIEKECEEGNAKKVQSRMNSKSNVLLSDIKAFRIRLTRVHKYFKKGNCGCNGLGKKIDKFSIDDLAKSEKNDNTCNRNHLEFTHYKKRVYILEVGK
;
A
#
# COMPACT_ATOMS: atom_id res chain seq x y z
N MET A 1 14.79 3.65 15.61
CA MET A 1 13.87 4.41 14.74
C MET A 1 12.78 3.46 14.30
N GLY A 2 11.53 3.89 14.33
CA GLY A 2 10.40 3.08 13.85
C GLY A 2 10.42 2.98 12.31
N TYR A 3 9.81 1.92 11.74
CA TYR A 3 9.67 1.75 10.29
C TYR A 3 9.09 3.00 9.60
N ARG A 4 8.16 3.68 10.30
CA ARG A 4 7.53 4.91 9.86
C ARG A 4 8.53 6.06 9.67
N GLU A 5 9.39 6.27 10.65
CA GLU A 5 10.42 7.31 10.59
C GLU A 5 11.40 7.04 9.45
N ASN A 6 11.79 5.79 9.22
CA ASN A 6 12.69 5.41 8.14
C ASN A 6 12.13 5.80 6.76
N LEU A 7 10.84 5.54 6.52
CA LEU A 7 10.21 5.91 5.25
C LEU A 7 10.04 7.42 5.12
N LEU A 8 9.59 8.09 6.20
CA LEU A 8 9.41 9.55 6.18
C LEU A 8 10.71 10.29 5.91
N ASN A 9 11.82 9.85 6.53
CA ASN A 9 13.14 10.42 6.28
C ASN A 9 13.59 10.22 4.82
N ALA A 10 13.24 9.10 4.19
CA ALA A 10 13.54 8.87 2.78
C ALA A 10 12.72 9.78 1.83
N ILE A 11 11.50 10.13 2.23
CA ILE A 11 10.58 10.99 1.48
C ILE A 11 10.85 12.49 1.72
N GLU A 12 11.44 12.87 2.85
CA GLU A 12 11.58 14.27 3.28
C GLU A 12 12.21 15.19 2.21
N GLY A 13 13.21 14.70 1.48
CA GLY A 13 13.87 15.44 0.40
C GLY A 13 13.11 15.48 -0.93
N GLU A 14 12.03 14.72 -1.08
CA GLU A 14 11.25 14.63 -2.32
C GLU A 14 10.09 15.64 -2.33
N HIS A 15 10.37 16.89 -2.71
CA HIS A 15 9.35 17.96 -2.73
C HIS A 15 8.09 17.63 -3.56
N ASP A 16 8.26 16.81 -4.61
CA ASP A 16 7.21 16.36 -5.51
C ASP A 16 6.45 15.13 -5.00
N HIS A 17 6.78 14.59 -3.82
CA HIS A 17 6.10 13.41 -3.28
C HIS A 17 4.67 13.78 -2.82
N PRO A 18 3.63 12.94 -3.07
CA PRO A 18 2.25 13.25 -2.70
C PRO A 18 2.08 13.64 -1.22
N LEU A 19 2.79 12.95 -0.32
CA LEU A 19 2.77 13.26 1.12
C LEU A 19 3.22 14.70 1.40
N ASN A 20 4.33 15.12 0.78
CA ASN A 20 4.89 16.47 0.94
C ASN A 20 4.05 17.54 0.22
N CYS A 21 3.18 17.12 -0.69
CA CYS A 21 2.18 17.96 -1.37
C CYS A 21 0.82 17.99 -0.65
N GLY A 22 0.72 17.45 0.57
CA GLY A 22 -0.50 17.50 1.38
C GLY A 22 -1.54 16.42 1.06
N VAL A 23 -1.19 15.38 0.29
CA VAL A 23 -2.07 14.22 0.12
C VAL A 23 -1.92 13.31 1.34
N PRO A 24 -3.01 12.97 2.06
CA PRO A 24 -2.92 12.05 3.20
C PRO A 24 -2.53 10.64 2.75
N MET A 25 -1.43 10.12 3.31
CA MET A 25 -0.88 8.79 3.03
C MET A 25 -0.66 8.02 4.34
N GLN A 26 -0.73 6.70 4.27
CA GLN A 26 -0.39 5.75 5.33
C GLN A 26 0.73 4.83 4.85
N ILE A 27 1.53 4.36 5.78
CA ILE A 27 2.65 3.46 5.47
C ILE A 27 2.13 2.04 5.51
N HIS A 28 2.46 1.27 4.49
CA HIS A 28 1.99 -0.09 4.33
C HIS A 28 3.15 -1.07 4.20
N HIS A 29 3.11 -2.17 4.94
CA HIS A 29 4.03 -3.29 4.78
C HIS A 29 3.55 -4.17 3.61
N LEU A 30 4.33 -4.21 2.53
CA LEU A 30 4.03 -5.04 1.36
C LEU A 30 4.00 -6.52 1.73
N LEU A 31 5.06 -7.00 2.38
CA LEU A 31 5.03 -8.28 3.06
C LEU A 31 4.45 -8.05 4.45
N SER A 32 3.12 -8.15 4.54
CA SER A 32 2.38 -7.87 5.78
C SER A 32 2.84 -8.73 6.95
N LYS A 33 2.89 -8.13 8.14
CA LYS A 33 3.20 -8.81 9.40
C LYS A 33 2.19 -9.93 9.69
N LYS A 34 0.91 -9.69 9.37
CA LYS A 34 -0.16 -10.68 9.47
C LYS A 34 0.11 -11.89 8.58
N GLY A 35 0.45 -11.68 7.31
CA GLY A 35 0.86 -12.76 6.41
C GLY A 35 2.09 -13.53 6.91
N ALA A 36 3.05 -12.84 7.54
CA ALA A 36 4.21 -13.48 8.16
C ALA A 36 3.82 -14.38 9.36
N ILE A 37 2.96 -13.87 10.24
CA ILE A 37 2.48 -14.56 11.45
C ILE A 37 1.58 -15.75 11.08
N GLU A 38 0.57 -15.54 10.25
CA GLU A 38 -0.38 -16.58 9.83
C GLU A 38 0.29 -17.67 8.98
N SER A 39 1.42 -17.37 8.35
CA SER A 39 2.22 -18.39 7.67
C SER A 39 3.07 -19.27 8.61
N GLY A 40 3.19 -18.92 9.89
CA GLY A 40 4.12 -19.55 10.84
C GLY A 40 5.60 -19.29 10.55
N ASN A 41 5.92 -18.52 9.50
CA ASN A 41 7.29 -18.36 9.01
C ASN A 41 8.02 -17.16 9.61
N LYS A 42 7.35 -16.33 10.42
CA LYS A 42 7.94 -15.12 10.98
C LYS A 42 9.26 -15.40 11.70
N SER A 43 9.25 -16.30 12.69
CA SER A 43 10.42 -16.60 13.51
C SER A 43 11.57 -17.19 12.68
N ILE A 44 11.24 -17.99 11.66
CA ILE A 44 12.24 -18.57 10.76
C ILE A 44 12.86 -17.47 9.92
N LEU A 45 12.07 -16.62 9.28
CA LEU A 45 12.61 -15.51 8.48
C LEU A 45 13.47 -14.56 9.32
N GLU A 46 13.04 -14.25 10.54
CA GLU A 46 13.82 -13.46 11.50
C GLU A 46 15.14 -14.16 11.88
N SER A 47 15.16 -15.48 12.07
CA SER A 47 16.40 -16.24 12.34
C SER A 47 17.38 -16.23 11.17
N TYR A 48 16.87 -16.15 9.94
CA TYR A 48 17.67 -15.95 8.73
C TYR A 48 18.10 -14.49 8.53
N GLY A 49 17.68 -13.57 9.42
CA GLY A 49 18.07 -12.16 9.41
C GLY A 49 17.18 -11.26 8.55
N TYR A 50 15.95 -11.67 8.25
CA TYR A 50 14.96 -10.78 7.62
C TYR A 50 14.41 -9.78 8.62
N ASP A 51 14.44 -8.50 8.28
CA ASP A 51 13.71 -7.45 8.98
C ASP A 51 12.55 -6.95 8.10
N ILE A 52 11.34 -7.09 8.64
CA ILE A 52 10.09 -6.67 7.99
C ILE A 52 9.92 -5.15 7.94
N ASN A 53 10.63 -4.43 8.81
CA ASN A 53 10.58 -2.97 8.94
C ASN A 53 11.56 -2.24 8.02
N GLU A 54 12.36 -2.99 7.26
CA GLU A 54 13.28 -2.43 6.28
C GLU A 54 12.54 -1.67 5.19
N ILE A 55 13.15 -0.56 4.75
CA ILE A 55 12.54 0.36 3.77
C ILE A 55 12.16 -0.35 2.45
N GLY A 56 12.90 -1.40 2.10
CA GLY A 56 12.63 -2.26 0.94
C GLY A 56 11.34 -3.09 1.04
N ASN A 57 10.59 -3.00 2.14
CA ASN A 57 9.29 -3.63 2.34
C ASN A 57 8.15 -2.63 2.60
N LEU A 58 8.44 -1.33 2.60
CA LEU A 58 7.48 -0.28 2.94
C LEU A 58 7.06 0.49 1.68
N VAL A 59 5.85 1.04 1.70
CA VAL A 59 5.33 1.96 0.68
C VAL A 59 4.34 2.92 1.32
N ALA A 60 4.32 4.18 0.90
CA ALA A 60 3.26 5.12 1.25
C ALA A 60 2.09 4.98 0.26
N LEU A 61 0.90 4.77 0.80
CA LEU A 61 -0.33 4.65 0.03
C LEU A 61 -1.35 5.70 0.48
N PRO A 62 -2.17 6.26 -0.42
CA PRO A 62 -3.18 7.21 -0.02
C PRO A 62 -4.20 6.57 0.92
N SER A 63 -4.49 7.25 2.02
CA SER A 63 -5.43 6.81 3.06
C SER A 63 -6.83 7.41 2.90
N THR A 64 -7.00 8.31 1.92
CA THR A 64 -8.26 8.98 1.62
C THR A 64 -8.75 8.67 0.21
N PHE A 65 -10.07 8.65 0.04
CA PHE A 65 -10.70 8.47 -1.27
C PHE A 65 -10.28 9.54 -2.26
N ALA A 66 -10.23 10.80 -1.82
CA ALA A 66 -9.77 11.92 -2.63
C ALA A 66 -8.34 11.68 -3.10
N GLY A 67 -7.42 11.32 -2.19
CA GLY A 67 -6.02 11.05 -2.53
C GLY A 67 -5.87 9.89 -3.51
N ALA A 68 -6.50 8.75 -3.24
CA ALA A 68 -6.45 7.58 -4.14
C ALA A 68 -7.02 7.90 -5.53
N CYS A 69 -8.10 8.68 -5.59
CA CYS A 69 -8.70 9.11 -6.83
C CYS A 69 -7.82 10.09 -7.60
N HIS A 70 -7.24 11.07 -6.91
CA HIS A 70 -6.38 12.08 -7.49
C HIS A 70 -5.10 11.49 -8.07
N LEU A 71 -4.51 10.52 -7.36
CA LEU A 71 -3.24 9.88 -7.72
C LEU A 71 -3.40 8.71 -8.71
N GLU A 72 -4.63 8.25 -8.95
CA GLU A 72 -4.96 7.08 -9.78
C GLU A 72 -4.36 5.75 -9.27
N VAL A 73 -4.23 5.61 -7.95
CA VAL A 73 -3.67 4.42 -7.27
C VAL A 73 -4.69 3.82 -6.30
N GLN A 74 -4.44 2.60 -5.82
CA GLN A 74 -5.35 1.96 -4.87
C GLN A 74 -5.38 2.69 -3.53
N LEU A 75 -6.59 2.85 -2.99
CA LEU A 75 -6.81 3.28 -1.61
C LEU A 75 -6.25 2.22 -0.65
N HIS A 76 -5.43 2.66 0.30
CA HIS A 76 -5.14 1.90 1.50
C HIS A 76 -6.12 2.34 2.59
N ARG A 77 -6.67 1.38 3.33
CA ARG A 77 -7.38 1.65 4.56
C ARG A 77 -6.78 0.78 5.64
N GLY A 78 -6.08 1.42 6.57
CA GLY A 78 -5.89 0.80 7.87
C GLY A 78 -7.13 0.93 8.74
N ASN A 79 -7.14 0.30 9.91
CA ASN A 79 -8.29 0.28 10.83
C ASN A 79 -8.56 1.61 11.57
N HIS A 80 -8.41 2.75 10.87
CA HIS A 80 -8.51 4.08 11.45
C HIS A 80 -9.65 4.87 10.83
N THR A 81 -10.69 5.08 11.65
CA THR A 81 -11.83 5.97 11.39
C THR A 81 -11.52 7.44 11.70
N SER A 82 -10.26 7.80 11.91
CA SER A 82 -9.81 9.16 12.23
C SER A 82 -8.37 9.38 11.74
N PHE A 83 -8.01 10.65 11.51
CA PHE A 83 -6.69 11.15 11.10
C PHE A 83 -5.56 10.88 12.12
N SER A 84 -5.55 9.73 12.80
CA SER A 84 -4.67 9.42 13.93
C SER A 84 -3.76 8.23 13.64
N SER A 85 -2.46 8.54 13.47
CA SER A 85 -1.27 7.93 14.08
C SER A 85 -1.02 6.41 14.08
N CYS A 86 -1.87 5.55 13.54
CA CYS A 86 -1.56 4.12 13.49
C CYS A 86 -1.74 3.55 12.08
N ASP A 87 -0.72 2.81 11.63
CA ASP A 87 -0.61 2.17 10.33
C ASP A 87 -1.00 0.69 10.52
N ASP A 88 -2.29 0.40 10.69
CA ASP A 88 -2.79 -0.94 11.02
C ASP A 88 -3.39 -1.66 9.80
N ASP A 89 -2.82 -2.81 9.41
CA ASP A 89 -3.02 -3.49 8.12
C ASP A 89 -4.27 -4.40 8.03
N ASP A 90 -5.29 -4.19 8.85
CA ASP A 90 -6.35 -5.19 9.07
C ASP A 90 -7.51 -5.21 8.05
N GLU A 91 -7.63 -4.23 7.14
CA GLU A 91 -8.77 -4.16 6.18
C GLU A 91 -8.49 -4.83 4.82
N HIS A 92 -7.35 -5.49 4.61
CA HIS A 92 -7.13 -6.21 3.35
C HIS A 92 -8.02 -7.45 3.27
N GLY A 93 -8.62 -7.70 2.10
CA GLY A 93 -9.41 -8.92 1.92
C GLY A 93 -8.56 -10.18 2.09
N GLU A 94 -9.15 -11.29 2.56
CA GLU A 94 -8.47 -12.59 2.76
C GLU A 94 -7.53 -12.97 1.58
N SER A 95 -7.97 -12.66 0.35
CA SER A 95 -7.19 -12.89 -0.87
C SER A 95 -5.80 -12.21 -0.90
N TYR A 96 -5.62 -11.06 -0.23
CA TYR A 96 -4.34 -10.37 -0.15
C TYR A 96 -3.39 -11.10 0.80
N HIS A 97 -3.84 -11.34 2.03
CA HIS A 97 -3.04 -12.03 3.04
C HIS A 97 -2.68 -13.45 2.58
N ASP A 98 -3.60 -14.18 1.96
CA ASP A 98 -3.33 -15.49 1.34
C ASP A 98 -2.26 -15.42 0.25
N TYR A 99 -2.30 -14.38 -0.58
CA TYR A 99 -1.32 -14.19 -1.65
C TYR A 99 0.07 -13.86 -1.08
N VAL A 100 0.13 -12.96 -0.09
CA VAL A 100 1.37 -12.64 0.65
C VAL A 100 1.92 -13.91 1.31
N GLN A 101 1.08 -14.68 2.00
CA GLN A 101 1.46 -15.94 2.64
C GLN A 101 2.09 -16.92 1.64
N LYS A 102 1.45 -17.14 0.48
CA LYS A 102 1.97 -17.99 -0.60
C LYS A 102 3.31 -17.49 -1.14
N LEU A 103 3.50 -16.18 -1.28
CA LEU A 103 4.77 -15.59 -1.70
C LEU A 103 5.86 -15.79 -0.65
N MET A 104 5.56 -15.59 0.63
CA MET A 104 6.51 -15.76 1.73
C MET A 104 6.95 -17.22 1.87
N VAL A 105 6.02 -18.18 1.81
CA VAL A 105 6.34 -19.62 1.81
C VAL A 105 7.26 -20.00 0.65
N LYS A 106 6.97 -19.50 -0.56
CA LYS A 106 7.84 -19.74 -1.74
C LYS A 106 9.21 -19.10 -1.59
N ALA A 107 9.29 -17.92 -0.96
CA ALA A 107 10.56 -17.24 -0.70
C ALA A 107 11.38 -18.01 0.35
N LEU A 108 10.75 -18.44 1.44
CA LEU A 108 11.40 -19.20 2.51
C LEU A 108 12.01 -20.50 1.97
N LYS A 109 11.26 -21.30 1.20
CA LYS A 109 11.79 -22.53 0.57
C LYS A 109 13.05 -22.29 -0.27
N LYS A 110 13.16 -21.14 -0.93
CA LYS A 110 14.37 -20.75 -1.69
C LYS A 110 15.49 -20.27 -0.79
N ILE A 111 15.16 -19.59 0.31
CA ILE A 111 16.11 -19.15 1.32
C ILE A 111 16.75 -20.38 1.97
N GLU A 112 15.96 -21.31 2.49
CA GLU A 112 16.45 -22.55 3.12
C GLU A 112 17.33 -23.39 2.19
N LYS A 113 17.04 -23.39 0.89
CA LYS A 113 17.81 -24.16 -0.10
C LYS A 113 19.13 -23.48 -0.51
N GLU A 114 19.16 -22.15 -0.55
CA GLU A 114 20.23 -21.41 -1.26
C GLU A 114 20.97 -20.40 -0.36
N CYS A 115 20.58 -20.25 0.89
CA CYS A 115 21.26 -19.42 1.89
C CYS A 115 21.72 -20.29 3.05
N GLU A 116 23.00 -20.17 3.39
CA GLU A 116 23.49 -20.60 4.70
C GLU A 116 22.93 -19.67 5.78
N GLU A 117 22.77 -20.20 7.00
CA GLU A 117 22.37 -19.40 8.16
C GLU A 117 23.35 -18.22 8.35
N GLY A 118 22.82 -17.02 8.58
CA GLY A 118 23.62 -15.80 8.80
C GLY A 118 23.83 -14.88 7.58
N ASN A 119 23.35 -15.22 6.38
CA ASN A 119 23.41 -14.29 5.22
C ASN A 119 22.23 -13.31 5.15
N ALA A 120 22.08 -12.50 6.21
CA ALA A 120 20.97 -11.55 6.37
C ALA A 120 20.80 -10.62 5.15
N LYS A 121 21.89 -10.11 4.57
CA LYS A 121 21.82 -9.23 3.40
C LYS A 121 21.18 -9.90 2.17
N LYS A 122 21.57 -11.16 1.89
CA LYS A 122 21.02 -11.93 0.76
C LYS A 122 19.55 -12.28 1.01
N VAL A 123 19.21 -12.62 2.25
CA VAL A 123 17.82 -12.89 2.67
C VAL A 123 16.96 -11.63 2.50
N GLN A 124 17.41 -10.49 3.04
CA GLN A 124 16.71 -9.21 2.91
C GLN A 124 16.49 -8.82 1.45
N SER A 125 17.54 -8.92 0.62
CA SER A 125 17.44 -8.63 -0.82
C SER A 125 16.38 -9.48 -1.53
N ARG A 126 16.29 -10.78 -1.18
CA ARG A 126 15.26 -11.67 -1.74
C ARG A 126 13.86 -11.30 -1.30
N MET A 127 13.68 -10.90 -0.04
CA MET A 127 12.39 -10.48 0.48
C MET A 127 11.97 -9.14 -0.14
N ASN A 128 12.87 -8.16 -0.22
CA ASN A 128 12.64 -6.89 -0.93
C ASN A 128 12.25 -7.12 -2.40
N SER A 129 12.82 -8.13 -3.07
CA SER A 129 12.38 -8.52 -4.42
C SER A 129 10.91 -8.99 -4.45
N LYS A 130 10.43 -9.67 -3.41
CA LYS A 130 9.01 -10.04 -3.29
C LYS A 130 8.10 -8.85 -2.99
N SER A 131 8.56 -7.90 -2.18
CA SER A 131 7.87 -6.63 -1.96
C SER A 131 7.68 -5.88 -3.30
N ASN A 132 8.69 -5.84 -4.16
CA ASN A 132 8.58 -5.25 -5.50
C ASN A 132 7.57 -5.97 -6.42
N VAL A 133 7.50 -7.31 -6.35
CA VAL A 133 6.48 -8.10 -7.08
C VAL A 133 5.08 -7.73 -6.60
N LEU A 134 4.87 -7.67 -5.28
CA LEU A 134 3.59 -7.28 -4.68
C LEU A 134 3.19 -5.86 -5.08
N LEU A 135 4.12 -4.91 -5.00
CA LEU A 135 3.85 -3.54 -5.40
C LEU A 135 3.47 -3.46 -6.88
N SER A 136 4.12 -4.24 -7.75
CA SER A 136 3.78 -4.31 -9.17
C SER A 136 2.37 -4.83 -9.40
N ASP A 137 1.94 -5.85 -8.65
CA ASP A 137 0.58 -6.39 -8.74
C ASP A 137 -0.48 -5.44 -8.15
N ILE A 138 -0.14 -4.67 -7.11
CA ILE A 138 -0.97 -3.57 -6.58
C ILE A 138 -1.11 -2.46 -7.65
N LYS A 139 -0.01 -1.99 -8.24
CA LYS A 139 -0.03 -0.97 -9.30
C LYS A 139 -0.86 -1.42 -10.51
N ALA A 140 -0.80 -2.70 -10.85
CA ALA A 140 -1.55 -3.28 -11.94
C ALA A 140 -3.03 -3.58 -11.61
N PHE A 141 -3.47 -3.34 -10.37
CA PHE A 141 -4.80 -3.71 -9.88
C PHE A 141 -5.11 -5.21 -10.03
N ARG A 142 -4.08 -6.07 -10.00
CA ARG A 142 -4.21 -7.54 -10.03
C ARG A 142 -4.56 -8.09 -8.66
N ILE A 143 -4.05 -7.44 -7.63
CA ILE A 143 -4.41 -7.68 -6.25
C ILE A 143 -5.11 -6.44 -5.74
N ARG A 144 -6.19 -6.65 -4.99
CA ARG A 144 -7.00 -5.57 -4.43
C ARG A 144 -6.63 -5.34 -2.97
N LEU A 145 -6.39 -4.09 -2.60
CA LEU A 145 -6.30 -3.67 -1.20
C LEU A 145 -7.70 -3.45 -0.61
N THR A 146 -8.62 -2.90 -1.40
CA THR A 146 -10.00 -2.61 -0.98
C THR A 146 -11.02 -3.12 -1.99
N ARG A 147 -12.27 -3.29 -1.56
CA ARG A 147 -13.38 -3.70 -2.46
C ARG A 147 -13.59 -2.73 -3.62
N VAL A 148 -13.26 -1.46 -3.41
CA VAL A 148 -13.44 -0.34 -4.36
C VAL A 148 -12.21 -0.09 -5.25
N HIS A 149 -11.15 -0.89 -5.16
CA HIS A 149 -9.90 -0.68 -5.91
C HIS A 149 -10.11 -0.37 -7.40
N LYS A 150 -11.05 -1.05 -8.08
CA LYS A 150 -11.28 -0.87 -9.52
C LYS A 150 -11.61 0.57 -9.89
N TYR A 151 -12.33 1.31 -9.05
CA TYR A 151 -12.73 2.69 -9.36
C TYR A 151 -11.52 3.62 -9.56
N PHE A 152 -10.44 3.39 -8.81
CA PHE A 152 -9.22 4.21 -8.89
C PHE A 152 -8.32 3.88 -10.09
N LYS A 153 -8.54 2.73 -10.75
CA LYS A 153 -7.79 2.36 -11.96
C LYS A 153 -7.97 3.41 -13.05
N LYS A 154 -6.87 3.83 -13.67
CA LYS A 154 -6.89 4.75 -14.82
C LYS A 154 -7.92 4.31 -15.87
N GLY A 155 -8.74 5.26 -16.32
CA GLY A 155 -9.84 5.02 -17.26
C GLY A 155 -11.21 4.79 -16.60
N ASN A 156 -11.27 4.52 -15.30
CA ASN A 156 -12.53 4.43 -14.55
C ASN A 156 -12.89 5.77 -13.88
N CYS A 157 -14.13 5.90 -13.40
CA CYS A 157 -14.66 7.16 -12.87
C CYS A 157 -14.06 7.65 -11.54
N GLY A 158 -13.09 6.94 -10.96
CA GLY A 158 -12.46 7.35 -9.70
C GLY A 158 -13.48 7.40 -8.58
N CYS A 159 -13.48 8.47 -7.79
CA CYS A 159 -14.43 8.65 -6.70
C CYS A 159 -15.83 9.07 -7.15
N ASN A 160 -16.13 9.17 -8.45
CA ASN A 160 -17.43 9.61 -8.98
C ASN A 160 -17.91 10.95 -8.37
N GLY A 161 -16.97 11.90 -8.16
CA GLY A 161 -17.24 13.19 -7.49
C GLY A 161 -17.46 13.13 -5.98
N LEU A 162 -17.52 11.93 -5.38
CA LEU A 162 -17.80 11.72 -3.96
C LEU A 162 -16.59 11.91 -3.04
N GLY A 163 -15.37 11.99 -3.59
CA GLY A 163 -14.16 12.19 -2.78
C GLY A 163 -14.12 13.52 -2.04
N LYS A 164 -15.00 14.48 -2.36
CA LYS A 164 -15.15 15.75 -1.65
C LYS A 164 -15.84 15.64 -0.28
N LYS A 165 -16.42 14.47 0.05
CA LYS A 165 -17.04 14.25 1.37
C LYS A 165 -15.92 14.10 2.42
N ILE A 166 -15.79 15.11 3.27
CA ILE A 166 -14.83 15.16 4.38
C ILE A 166 -15.18 14.11 5.45
N ASP A 167 -16.47 13.77 5.58
CA ASP A 167 -16.97 12.86 6.61
C ASP A 167 -17.44 11.52 6.02
N LYS A 168 -16.94 10.42 6.59
CA LYS A 168 -17.39 9.02 6.43
C LYS A 168 -17.88 8.67 5.02
N PHE A 169 -16.98 8.71 4.04
CA PHE A 169 -17.26 8.02 2.78
C PHE A 169 -17.23 6.50 3.02
N SER A 170 -18.36 5.81 2.80
CA SER A 170 -18.43 4.36 2.92
C SER A 170 -18.22 3.70 1.54
N ILE A 171 -17.63 2.50 1.52
CA ILE A 171 -17.54 1.66 0.31
C ILE A 171 -18.92 1.46 -0.33
N ASP A 172 -19.98 1.47 0.49
CA ASP A 172 -21.37 1.30 0.05
C ASP A 172 -21.90 2.51 -0.73
N ASP A 173 -21.36 3.71 -0.53
CA ASP A 173 -21.75 4.91 -1.27
C ASP A 173 -21.24 4.87 -2.73
N LEU A 174 -20.04 4.31 -2.95
CA LEU A 174 -19.51 4.12 -4.31
C LEU A 174 -20.32 3.09 -5.08
N ALA A 175 -20.63 1.95 -4.46
CA ALA A 175 -21.43 0.89 -5.06
C ALA A 175 -22.85 1.34 -5.41
N LYS A 176 -23.45 2.25 -4.64
CA LYS A 176 -24.77 2.84 -4.94
C LYS A 176 -24.72 3.90 -6.05
N SER A 177 -23.56 4.52 -6.27
CA SER A 177 -23.39 5.63 -7.23
C SER A 177 -23.29 5.19 -8.70
N GLU A 178 -23.22 3.89 -8.98
CA GLU A 178 -23.12 3.32 -10.35
C GLU A 178 -24.32 3.66 -11.26
N LYS A 179 -25.35 4.34 -10.75
CA LYS A 179 -26.59 4.68 -11.48
C LYS A 179 -26.66 6.10 -12.05
N ASN A 180 -25.68 6.98 -11.78
CA ASN A 180 -25.68 8.36 -12.27
C ASN A 180 -24.44 8.64 -13.12
N ASP A 181 -24.62 8.62 -14.44
CA ASP A 181 -23.58 8.60 -15.48
C ASP A 181 -22.81 9.92 -15.71
N ASN A 182 -23.07 10.98 -14.94
CA ASN A 182 -22.72 12.34 -15.37
C ASN A 182 -21.68 13.12 -14.55
N THR A 183 -20.96 12.53 -13.60
CA THR A 183 -19.88 13.26 -12.88
C THR A 183 -18.67 12.40 -12.49
N CYS A 184 -17.93 11.92 -13.49
CA CYS A 184 -16.61 11.32 -13.26
C CYS A 184 -15.54 12.41 -13.03
N ASN A 185 -15.48 12.96 -11.81
CA ASN A 185 -14.42 13.90 -11.42
C ASN A 185 -13.36 13.20 -10.55
N ARG A 186 -12.11 13.22 -11.03
CA ARG A 186 -10.93 12.72 -10.31
C ARG A 186 -10.04 13.83 -9.73
N ASN A 187 -10.33 15.08 -10.09
CA ASN A 187 -9.52 16.22 -9.71
C ASN A 187 -10.06 16.82 -8.42
N HIS A 188 -9.18 16.85 -7.43
CA HIS A 188 -9.42 17.30 -6.08
C HIS A 188 -8.65 18.61 -5.90
N LEU A 189 -9.39 19.72 -5.80
CA LEU A 189 -8.84 21.08 -5.73
C LEU A 189 -8.07 21.30 -4.43
N GLU A 190 -8.32 20.48 -3.41
CA GLU A 190 -7.59 20.44 -2.16
C GLU A 190 -6.11 20.01 -2.32
N PHE A 191 -5.74 19.33 -3.41
CA PHE A 191 -4.36 18.88 -3.67
C PHE A 191 -3.63 19.74 -4.71
N THR A 192 -3.84 21.06 -4.69
CA THR A 192 -3.25 22.01 -5.66
C THR A 192 -1.72 21.96 -5.75
N HIS A 193 -1.05 21.53 -4.69
CA HIS A 193 0.41 21.43 -4.63
C HIS A 193 0.96 20.21 -5.38
N TYR A 194 0.16 19.16 -5.56
CA TYR A 194 0.56 17.99 -6.36
C TYR A 194 0.18 18.20 -7.83
N LYS A 195 1.15 18.59 -8.66
CA LYS A 195 0.91 18.94 -10.06
C LYS A 195 0.82 17.73 -11.00
N LYS A 196 1.23 16.55 -10.55
CA LYS A 196 1.21 15.32 -11.35
C LYS A 196 -0.16 14.65 -11.19
N ARG A 197 -0.73 14.15 -12.27
CA ARG A 197 -2.04 13.44 -12.20
C ARG A 197 -1.89 11.95 -11.91
N VAL A 198 -0.74 11.38 -12.25
CA VAL A 198 -0.48 9.95 -12.08
C VAL A 198 0.73 9.81 -11.19
N TYR A 199 0.53 9.22 -10.02
CA TYR A 199 1.62 8.85 -9.13
C TYR A 199 2.09 7.43 -9.44
N ILE A 200 3.41 7.25 -9.53
CA ILE A 200 4.00 5.93 -9.66
C ILE A 200 4.39 5.49 -8.25
N LEU A 201 3.68 4.49 -7.71
CA LEU A 201 4.08 3.90 -6.44
C LEU A 201 5.48 3.27 -6.56
N GLU A 202 6.32 3.51 -5.56
CA GLU A 202 7.68 2.97 -5.46
C GLU A 202 7.89 2.38 -4.06
N VAL A 203 8.67 1.31 -3.96
CA VAL A 203 9.06 0.76 -2.65
C VAL A 203 10.00 1.75 -1.99
N GLY A 204 9.82 1.98 -0.70
CA GLY A 204 10.62 2.93 0.07
C GLY A 204 10.22 4.38 -0.13
N LYS A 205 9.05 4.63 -0.73
CA LYS A 205 8.45 5.95 -0.90
C LYS A 205 6.94 5.89 -0.68
#